data_AF-A0A010ZMR1-F1
#
_entry.id   AF-A0A010ZMR1-F1
#
_cell.length_a   1.000
_cell.length_b   1.000
_cell.length_c   1.000
_cell.angle_alpha   90.00
_cell.angle_beta   90.00
_cell.angle_gamma   90.00
#
_symmetry.space_group_name_H-M   'P 1'
#
loop_
_entity.id
_entity.type
_entity.pdbx_description
1 polymer ?
#
loop_
_entity_poly.entity_id
_entity_poly.type
_entity_poly.pdbx_seq_one_letter_code
_entity_poly.pdbx_strand_id
1 'polypeptide(L)'
;MIPAQVDRFRLSVGRLTTLLSYWTPPRFSAAASPLVGDAVSALCATSGSALEEGVSVAERLHVVVQVLADLGADAEGQPRRAVPRMVEPGTLVDQLTVLGDDYVAADPDVEELDRVTRGLDALRAAL
;
A
#
# COMPACT_ATOMS: atom_id res chain seq x y z
N MET A 1 -2.60 -25.68 2.01
CA MET A 1 -2.01 -25.16 0.77
C MET A 1 -2.40 -23.69 0.71
N ILE A 2 -1.43 -22.78 0.78
CA ILE A 2 -1.71 -21.35 0.67
C ILE A 2 -2.10 -21.09 -0.81
N PRO A 3 -3.15 -20.30 -1.10
CA PRO A 3 -3.50 -19.96 -2.47
C PRO A 3 -2.34 -19.24 -3.17
N ALA A 4 -2.08 -19.53 -4.44
CA ALA A 4 -0.97 -18.94 -5.19
C ALA A 4 -1.03 -17.39 -5.24
N GLN A 5 -2.24 -16.83 -5.18
CA GLN A 5 -2.49 -15.39 -5.13
C GLN A 5 -2.03 -14.75 -3.81
N VAL A 6 -2.19 -15.45 -2.68
CA VAL A 6 -1.69 -15.00 -1.38
C VAL A 6 -0.16 -14.95 -1.39
N ASP A 7 0.49 -15.97 -1.95
CA ASP A 7 1.95 -15.97 -2.08
C ASP A 7 2.43 -14.84 -3.00
N ARG A 8 1.73 -14.59 -4.11
CA ARG A 8 2.04 -13.49 -5.02
C ARG A 8 1.89 -12.13 -4.35
N PHE A 9 0.81 -11.92 -3.60
CA PHE A 9 0.58 -10.69 -2.85
C PHE A 9 1.69 -10.46 -1.82
N ARG A 10 2.00 -11.46 -0.99
CA ARG A 10 3.08 -11.39 0.00
C ARG A 10 4.43 -11.09 -0.63
N LEU A 11 4.73 -11.70 -1.78
CA LEU A 11 5.94 -11.40 -2.54
C LEU A 11 5.96 -9.95 -3.05
N SER A 12 4.82 -9.41 -3.48
CA SER A 12 4.71 -8.02 -3.93
C SER A 12 4.95 -7.04 -2.78
N VAL A 13 4.27 -7.24 -1.64
CA VAL A 13 4.50 -6.47 -0.40
C VAL A 13 5.95 -6.55 0.02
N GLY A 14 6.51 -7.77 0.14
CA GLY A 14 7.90 -7.98 0.54
C GLY A 14 8.93 -7.29 -0.37
N ARG A 15 8.68 -7.25 -1.67
CA ARG A 15 9.54 -6.52 -2.62
C ARG A 15 9.43 -5.02 -2.47
N LEU A 16 8.23 -4.50 -2.25
CA LEU A 16 8.02 -3.07 -2.00
C LEU A 16 8.68 -2.64 -0.69
N THR A 17 8.45 -3.36 0.40
CA THR A 17 9.03 -3.03 1.71
C THR A 17 10.55 -3.16 1.68
N THR A 18 11.10 -4.20 1.02
CA THR A 18 12.55 -4.33 0.79
C THR A 18 13.13 -3.13 0.04
N LEU A 19 12.49 -2.66 -1.04
CA LEU A 19 12.94 -1.46 -1.78
C LEU A 19 13.01 -0.25 -0.85
N LEU A 20 11.95 -0.03 -0.06
CA LEU A 20 11.81 1.11 0.83
C LEU A 20 12.78 1.06 2.03
N SER A 21 13.15 -0.14 2.50
CA SER A 21 14.13 -0.30 3.60
C SER A 21 15.51 0.27 3.28
N TYR A 22 15.86 0.40 1.99
CA TYR A 22 17.13 0.99 1.55
C TYR A 22 17.05 2.48 1.24
N TRP A 23 15.87 3.10 1.38
CA TRP A 23 15.68 4.51 1.05
C TRP A 23 16.09 5.42 2.21
N THR A 24 16.62 6.59 1.85
CA THR A 24 16.99 7.64 2.82
C THR A 24 15.82 8.61 3.05
N PRO A 25 15.77 9.31 4.21
CA PRO A 25 14.70 10.27 4.51
C PRO A 25 14.45 11.32 3.40
N PRO A 26 15.47 11.90 2.73
CA PRO A 26 15.23 12.83 1.62
C PRO A 26 14.43 12.25 0.47
N ARG A 27 14.54 10.94 0.22
CA ARG A 27 13.79 10.27 -0.86
C ARG A 27 12.31 10.10 -0.51
N PHE A 28 12.00 9.91 0.77
CA PHE A 28 10.62 9.90 1.27
C PHE A 28 9.98 11.29 1.20
N SER A 29 10.74 12.34 1.53
CA SER A 29 10.24 13.73 1.50
C SER A 29 10.19 14.35 0.10
N ALA A 30 10.79 13.70 -0.91
CA ALA A 30 10.74 14.18 -2.29
C ALA A 30 9.31 14.20 -2.81
N ALA A 31 9.02 15.13 -3.73
CA ALA A 31 7.75 15.16 -4.44
C ALA A 31 7.56 13.84 -5.19
N ALA A 32 6.36 13.25 -5.06
CA ALA A 32 6.04 12.03 -5.78
C ALA A 32 5.96 12.29 -7.29
N SER A 33 6.52 11.38 -8.09
CA SER A 33 6.36 11.44 -9.53
C SER A 33 4.88 11.20 -9.92
N PRO A 34 4.42 11.68 -11.08
CA PRO A 34 3.06 11.40 -11.56
C PRO A 34 2.74 9.90 -11.61
N LEU A 35 3.73 9.07 -11.97
CA LEU A 35 3.58 7.61 -12.03
C LEU A 35 3.27 6.99 -10.67
N VAL A 36 3.84 7.52 -9.58
CA VAL A 36 3.48 7.10 -8.21
C VAL A 36 2.04 7.48 -7.90
N GLY A 37 1.60 8.67 -8.32
CA GLY A 37 0.21 9.09 -8.21
C GLY A 37 -0.76 8.16 -8.96
N ASP A 38 -0.44 7.82 -10.20
CA ASP A 38 -1.26 6.91 -11.02
C ASP A 38 -1.37 5.51 -10.40
N ALA A 39 -0.25 4.97 -9.91
CA ALA A 39 -0.22 3.66 -9.24
C ALA A 39 -1.04 3.64 -7.95
N VAL A 40 -0.94 4.69 -7.12
CA VAL A 40 -1.76 4.83 -5.91
C VAL A 40 -3.23 4.99 -6.27
N SER A 41 -3.56 5.75 -7.32
CA SER A 41 -4.95 5.91 -7.78
C SER A 41 -5.55 4.58 -8.24
N ALA A 42 -4.77 3.73 -8.91
CA ALA A 42 -5.19 2.39 -9.31
C ALA A 42 -5.46 1.46 -8.11
N LEU A 43 -4.74 1.64 -6.99
CA LEU A 43 -4.99 0.93 -5.74
C LEU A 43 -6.31 1.38 -5.08
N CYS A 44 -6.60 2.69 -5.10
CA CYS A 44 -7.78 3.30 -4.49
C CYS A 44 -9.11 3.04 -5.22
N ALA A 45 -9.18 2.15 -6.22
CA ALA A 45 -10.38 1.89 -7.03
C ALA A 45 -11.62 1.36 -6.26
N THR A 46 -11.58 1.32 -4.94
CA THR A 46 -12.72 1.55 -4.06
C THR A 46 -12.34 2.64 -3.05
N SER A 47 -12.97 3.81 -3.16
CA SER A 47 -12.82 5.04 -2.35
C SER A 47 -11.93 6.12 -2.97
N GLY A 48 -12.61 7.09 -3.59
CA GLY A 48 -11.99 8.26 -4.19
C GLY A 48 -11.44 9.24 -3.16
N SER A 49 -10.15 9.55 -3.30
CA SER A 49 -9.64 10.88 -3.01
C SER A 49 -8.92 11.39 -4.25
N ALA A 50 -9.20 12.64 -4.64
CA ALA A 50 -8.41 13.33 -5.64
C ALA A 50 -7.02 13.55 -5.02
N LEU A 51 -6.00 12.98 -5.64
CA LEU A 51 -4.62 13.12 -5.20
C LEU A 51 -4.14 14.55 -5.48
N GLU A 52 -3.95 15.36 -4.45
CA GLU A 52 -3.36 16.71 -4.58
C GLU A 52 -1.96 16.62 -5.25
N GLU A 53 -1.65 17.55 -6.15
CA GLU A 53 -0.33 17.68 -6.78
C GLU A 53 0.71 18.22 -5.77
N GLY A 54 1.96 17.76 -5.84
CA GLY A 54 3.03 18.21 -4.93
C GLY A 54 3.16 17.42 -3.61
N VAL A 55 2.32 16.40 -3.41
CA VAL A 55 2.37 15.48 -2.26
C VAL A 55 3.64 14.62 -2.31
N SER A 56 4.29 14.46 -1.14
CA SER A 56 5.53 13.69 -0.98
C SER A 56 5.34 12.19 -1.21
N VAL A 57 6.44 11.47 -1.47
CA VAL A 57 6.40 10.01 -1.58
C VAL A 57 5.91 9.38 -0.27
N ALA A 58 6.32 9.89 0.89
CA ALA A 58 5.85 9.42 2.19
C ALA A 58 4.32 9.50 2.33
N GLU A 59 3.72 10.61 1.89
CA GLU A 59 2.27 10.78 1.92
C GLU A 59 1.54 9.83 0.96
N ARG A 60 2.11 9.57 -0.23
CA ARG A 60 1.58 8.56 -1.16
C ARG A 60 1.65 7.15 -0.58
N LEU A 61 2.75 6.79 0.08
CA LEU A 61 2.88 5.51 0.77
C LEU A 61 1.91 5.39 1.95
N HIS A 62 1.67 6.48 2.68
CA HIS A 62 0.65 6.51 3.72
C HIS A 62 -0.77 6.29 3.17
N VAL A 63 -1.08 6.80 1.97
CA VAL A 63 -2.36 6.47 1.31
C VAL A 63 -2.46 4.97 1.04
N VAL A 64 -1.39 4.31 0.60
CA VAL A 64 -1.40 2.85 0.40
C VAL A 64 -1.60 2.10 1.72
N VAL A 65 -0.95 2.53 2.79
CA VAL A 65 -1.18 2.03 4.16
C VAL A 65 -2.66 2.15 4.52
N GLN A 66 -3.28 3.32 4.32
CA GLN A 66 -4.70 3.51 4.59
C GLN A 66 -5.58 2.58 3.75
N VAL A 67 -5.28 2.43 2.45
CA VAL A 67 -6.03 1.55 1.56
C VAL A 67 -5.98 0.10 2.04
N LEU A 68 -4.80 -0.41 2.42
CA LEU A 68 -4.69 -1.79 2.95
C LEU A 68 -5.49 -1.97 4.25
N ALA A 69 -5.47 -0.99 5.16
CA ALA A 69 -6.28 -1.02 6.37
C ALA A 69 -7.79 -1.01 6.08
N ASP A 70 -8.23 -0.19 5.12
CA ASP A 70 -9.64 -0.12 4.72
C ASP A 70 -10.11 -1.41 4.08
N LEU A 71 -9.29 -2.01 3.21
CA LEU A 71 -9.59 -3.29 2.56
C LEU A 71 -9.64 -4.45 3.59
N GLY A 72 -8.72 -4.46 4.56
CA GLY A 72 -8.77 -5.40 5.68
C GLY A 72 -10.05 -5.24 6.50
N ALA A 73 -10.41 -4.01 6.84
CA ALA A 73 -11.66 -3.73 7.56
C ALA A 73 -12.89 -4.16 6.76
N ASP A 74 -12.93 -3.90 5.45
CA ASP A 74 -14.04 -4.31 4.58
C ASP A 74 -14.18 -5.84 4.53
N ALA A 75 -13.07 -6.57 4.39
CA ALA A 75 -13.05 -8.04 4.38
C ALA A 75 -13.50 -8.64 5.72
N GLU A 76 -13.16 -8.00 6.84
CA GLU A 76 -13.61 -8.41 8.19
C GLU A 76 -15.03 -7.93 8.55
N GLY A 77 -15.67 -7.11 7.70
CA GLY A 77 -16.95 -6.47 8.00
C GLY A 77 -16.88 -5.46 9.14
N GLN A 78 -15.71 -4.85 9.36
CA GLN A 78 -15.45 -3.87 10.40
C GLN A 78 -15.53 -2.42 9.88
N PRO A 79 -15.78 -1.44 10.76
CA PRO A 79 -15.69 -0.04 10.38
C PRO A 79 -14.25 0.35 10.00
N ARG A 80 -14.13 1.02 8.86
CA ARG A 80 -12.87 1.66 8.43
C ARG A 80 -12.40 2.69 9.45
N ARG A 81 -11.09 2.75 9.68
CA ARG A 81 -10.46 3.66 10.66
C ARG A 81 -9.25 4.31 10.05
N ALA A 82 -9.06 5.59 10.37
CA ALA A 82 -7.88 6.32 9.94
C ALA A 82 -6.62 5.74 10.60
N VAL A 83 -5.64 5.37 9.77
CA VAL A 83 -4.31 4.95 10.23
C VAL A 83 -3.53 6.20 10.66
N PRO A 84 -2.85 6.18 11.82
CA PRO A 84 -1.99 7.28 12.22
C PRO A 84 -0.92 7.60 11.17
N ARG A 85 -0.76 8.89 10.86
CA ARG A 85 0.29 9.39 9.97
C ARG A 85 1.63 9.31 10.68
N MET A 86 2.52 8.46 10.18
CA MET A 86 3.88 8.34 10.70
C MET A 86 4.85 8.82 9.64
N VAL A 87 5.68 9.80 10.01
CA VAL A 87 6.61 10.46 9.09
C VAL A 87 7.98 9.80 9.04
N GLU A 88 8.25 8.88 9.96
CA GLU A 88 9.48 8.10 10.02
C GLU A 88 9.47 6.99 8.96
N PRO A 89 10.45 6.96 8.04
CA PRO A 89 10.54 5.95 6.97
C PRO A 89 10.43 4.51 7.45
N GLY A 90 11.13 4.16 8.54
CA GLY A 90 11.13 2.80 9.07
C GLY A 90 9.75 2.36 9.55
N THR A 91 8.97 3.30 10.10
CA THR A 91 7.61 3.01 10.57
C THR A 91 6.63 2.84 9.41
N LEU A 92 6.80 3.55 8.30
CA LEU A 92 5.98 3.32 7.09
C LEU A 92 6.20 1.91 6.51
N VAL A 93 7.45 1.43 6.50
CA VAL A 93 7.76 0.06 6.04
C VAL A 93 7.12 -0.99 6.95
N ASP A 94 7.17 -0.77 8.27
CA ASP A 94 6.53 -1.65 9.25
C ASP A 94 5.00 -1.68 9.06
N GLN A 95 4.36 -0.51 8.93
CA GLN A 95 2.93 -0.40 8.68
C GLN A 95 2.48 -1.12 7.41
N LEU A 96 3.23 -1.01 6.31
CA LEU A 96 2.93 -1.73 5.05
C LEU A 96 3.01 -3.25 5.23
N THR A 97 3.97 -3.72 6.03
CA THR A 97 4.15 -5.16 6.30
C THR A 97 2.98 -5.68 7.12
N VAL A 98 2.70 -5.02 8.26
CA VAL A 98 1.61 -5.39 9.17
C VAL A 98 0.26 -5.40 8.46
N LEU A 99 -0.09 -4.32 7.77
CA LEU A 99 -1.39 -4.24 7.10
C LEU A 99 -1.50 -5.14 5.88
N GLY A 100 -0.38 -5.48 5.23
CA GLY A 100 -0.37 -6.51 4.20
C GLY A 100 -0.70 -7.88 4.78
N ASP A 101 -0.11 -8.24 5.92
CA ASP A 101 -0.40 -9.50 6.61
C ASP A 101 -1.82 -9.53 7.17
N ASP A 102 -2.30 -8.43 7.76
CA ASP A 102 -3.68 -8.29 8.25
C ASP A 102 -4.69 -8.42 7.10
N TYR A 103 -4.43 -7.78 5.95
CA TYR A 103 -5.29 -7.90 4.78
C TYR A 103 -5.38 -9.35 4.30
N VAL A 104 -4.27 -10.09 4.27
CA VAL A 104 -4.29 -11.52 3.93
C VAL A 104 -5.05 -12.33 4.99
N ALA A 105 -4.88 -12.00 6.27
CA ALA A 105 -5.56 -12.69 7.36
C ALA A 105 -7.08 -12.48 7.35
N ALA A 106 -7.54 -11.35 6.79
CA ALA A 106 -8.95 -11.04 6.58
C ALA A 106 -9.63 -11.87 5.45
N ASP A 107 -8.87 -12.74 4.76
CA ASP A 107 -9.35 -13.64 3.69
C ASP A 107 -10.11 -12.91 2.56
N PRO A 108 -9.44 -11.98 1.85
CA PRO A 108 -10.08 -11.17 0.85
C PRO A 108 -10.42 -11.99 -0.40
N ASP A 109 -11.37 -11.48 -1.18
CA ASP A 109 -11.70 -12.09 -2.46
C ASP A 109 -10.48 -12.15 -3.39
N VAL A 110 -10.37 -13.25 -4.15
CA VAL A 110 -9.20 -13.53 -5.01
C VAL A 110 -9.02 -12.47 -6.09
N GLU A 111 -10.11 -11.94 -6.67
CA GLU A 111 -10.03 -10.90 -7.69
C GLU A 111 -9.53 -9.58 -7.09
N GLU A 112 -9.95 -9.28 -5.86
CA GLU A 112 -9.48 -8.11 -5.13
C GLU A 112 -8.00 -8.23 -4.79
N LEU A 113 -7.58 -9.39 -4.28
CA LEU A 113 -6.18 -9.67 -3.95
C LEU A 113 -5.27 -9.53 -5.18
N ASP A 114 -5.68 -10.03 -6.34
CA ASP A 114 -4.96 -9.88 -7.61
C ASP A 114 -4.94 -8.42 -8.10
N ARG A 115 -6.01 -7.67 -7.91
CA ARG A 115 -6.06 -6.23 -8.21
C ARG A 115 -5.06 -5.46 -7.35
N VAL A 116 -5.09 -5.66 -6.04
CA VAL A 116 -4.19 -4.97 -5.10
C VAL A 116 -2.73 -5.36 -5.39
N THR A 117 -2.45 -6.64 -5.65
CA THR A 117 -1.12 -7.12 -6.02
C THR A 117 -0.55 -6.39 -7.24
N ARG A 118 -1.37 -6.21 -8.30
CA ARG A 118 -0.95 -5.46 -9.49
C ARG A 118 -0.71 -3.98 -9.20
N GLY A 119 -1.52 -3.38 -8.34
CA GLY A 119 -1.32 -2.00 -7.90
C GLY A 119 -0.02 -1.81 -7.12
N LEU A 120 0.32 -2.74 -6.23
CA LEU A 120 1.59 -2.72 -5.49
C LEU A 120 2.80 -2.94 -6.41
N ASP A 121 2.69 -3.84 -7.39
CA ASP A 121 3.73 -4.05 -8.41
C ASP A 121 3.97 -2.79 -9.25
N ALA A 122 2.89 -2.10 -9.66
CA ALA A 122 2.96 -0.85 -10.41
C ALA A 122 3.58 0.28 -9.58
N LEU A 123 3.18 0.40 -8.30
CA LEU A 123 3.76 1.36 -7.38
C LEU A 123 5.26 1.15 -7.23
N ARG A 124 5.69 -0.10 -6.95
CA ARG A 124 7.10 -0.44 -6.84
C ARG A 124 7.90 -0.12 -8.11
N ALA A 125 7.29 -0.25 -9.29
CA ALA A 125 7.93 0.11 -10.56
C ALA A 125 8.04 1.63 -10.79
N ALA A 126 7.19 2.43 -10.14
CA ALA A 126 7.17 3.89 -10.25
C ALA A 126 8.07 4.61 -9.22
N LEU A 127 8.47 3.91 -8.16
CA LEU A 127 9.33 4.37 -7.06
C LEU A 127 10.82 4.23 -7.39
#